data_AF-A0A3S0GPX2-F1
#
_entry.id   AF-A0A3S0GPX2-F1
#
_cell.length_a   1.000
_cell.length_b   1.000
_cell.length_c   1.000
_cell.angle_alpha   90.00
_cell.angle_beta   90.00
_cell.angle_gamma   90.00
#
_symmetry.space_group_name_H-M   'P 1'
#
loop_
_entity.id
_entity.type
_entity.pdbx_description
1 polymer ?
#
loop_
_entity_poly.entity_id
_entity_poly.type
_entity_poly.pdbx_seq_one_letter_code
_entity_poly.pdbx_strand_id
1 'polypeptide(L)'
;MKATQVLPPKINALEELFQVRKPIIGVSHLQALPGAPRYQGQPMRDIYAAAVADARTLSAGGIDGIIIENASDMPFRRPENIGPETVAALTAACLEVR
;
A
#
# COMPACT_ATOMS: atom_id res chain seq x y z
N MET A 1 -8.94 30.06 24.41
CA MET A 1 -9.80 29.07 25.09
C MET A 1 -9.24 27.69 24.78
N LYS A 2 -8.92 26.84 25.77
CA LYS A 2 -8.55 25.44 25.51
C LYS A 2 -9.81 24.71 25.04
N ALA A 3 -9.72 23.99 23.93
CA ALA A 3 -10.81 23.16 23.45
C ALA A 3 -11.20 22.14 24.54
N THR A 4 -12.49 22.02 24.84
CA THR A 4 -13.01 21.04 25.78
C THR A 4 -12.68 19.65 25.26
N GLN A 5 -11.88 18.90 26.02
CA GLN A 5 -11.45 17.56 25.63
C GLN A 5 -12.58 16.57 25.90
N VAL A 6 -13.23 16.10 24.83
CA VAL A 6 -14.38 15.17 24.88
C VAL A 6 -13.95 13.70 24.91
N LEU A 7 -12.76 13.39 24.38
CA LEU A 7 -12.22 12.03 24.28
C LEU A 7 -10.93 11.88 25.10
N PRO A 8 -10.62 10.67 25.59
CA PRO A 8 -9.33 10.38 26.22
C PRO A 8 -8.16 10.83 25.33
N PRO A 9 -7.05 11.32 25.91
CA PRO A 9 -5.85 11.60 25.13
C PRO A 9 -5.38 10.32 24.44
N LYS A 10 -5.18 10.39 23.13
CA LYS A 10 -4.58 9.31 22.34
C LYS A 10 -3.19 9.73 21.91
N ILE A 11 -2.27 8.77 21.93
CA ILE A 11 -0.94 8.94 21.35
C ILE A 11 -1.11 9.17 19.84
N ASN A 12 -0.29 10.06 19.29
CA ASN A 12 -0.25 10.28 17.85
C ASN A 12 0.41 9.07 17.18
N ALA A 13 -0.41 8.15 16.65
CA ALA A 13 0.07 6.89 16.06
C ALA A 13 1.09 7.10 14.94
N LEU A 14 0.97 8.18 14.16
CA LEU A 14 1.93 8.48 13.09
C LEU A 14 3.29 8.90 13.64
N GLU A 15 3.29 9.68 14.71
CA GLU A 15 4.52 10.10 15.39
C GLU A 15 5.18 8.92 16.12
N GLU A 16 4.39 8.00 16.67
CA GLU A 16 4.88 6.75 17.26
C GLU A 16 5.49 5.81 16.20
N LEU A 17 4.84 5.65 15.05
CA LEU A 17 5.32 4.75 13.99
C LEU A 17 6.56 5.29 13.26
N PHE A 18 6.57 6.58 12.92
CA PHE A 18 7.58 7.16 12.04
C PHE A 18 8.59 8.05 12.76
N GLN A 19 8.41 8.31 14.06
CA GLN A 19 9.28 9.18 14.86
C GLN A 19 9.40 10.61 14.29
N VAL A 20 8.41 11.03 13.48
CA VAL A 20 8.30 12.36 12.89
C VAL A 20 6.86 12.86 13.00
N ARG A 21 6.69 14.17 13.16
CA ARG A 21 5.36 14.77 13.37
C ARG A 21 4.46 14.74 12.12
N LYS A 22 5.04 14.73 10.92
CA LYS A 22 4.35 14.78 9.63
C LYS A 22 5.04 13.84 8.63
N PRO A 23 4.82 12.52 8.74
CA PRO A 23 5.46 11.56 7.84
C PRO A 23 4.97 11.73 6.41
N ILE A 24 5.87 11.51 5.45
CA ILE A 24 5.60 11.38 4.02
C ILE A 24 5.47 9.89 3.72
N ILE A 25 4.28 9.49 3.26
CA ILE A 25 3.99 8.11 2.88
C ILE A 25 3.93 8.03 1.36
N GLY A 26 4.86 7.28 0.77
CA GLY A 26 4.86 6.95 -0.65
C GLY A 26 3.87 5.83 -0.98
N VAL A 27 3.42 5.77 -2.23
CA VAL A 27 2.54 4.71 -2.72
C VAL A 27 3.23 3.91 -3.80
N SER A 28 3.29 2.59 -3.62
CA SER A 28 3.71 1.64 -4.65
C SER A 28 2.46 1.06 -5.30
N HIS A 29 2.13 1.52 -6.50
CA HIS A 29 1.00 1.01 -7.25
C HIS A 29 1.40 -0.28 -7.97
N LEU A 30 0.83 -1.41 -7.56
CA LEU A 30 1.03 -2.67 -8.24
C LEU A 30 0.48 -2.60 -9.66
N GLN A 31 1.06 -3.43 -10.55
CA GLN A 31 0.43 -3.76 -11.82
C GLN A 31 -0.88 -4.52 -11.58
N ALA A 32 -1.73 -4.60 -12.61
CA ALA A 32 -3.01 -5.31 -12.52
C ALA A 32 -2.79 -6.74 -12.00
N LEU A 33 -3.54 -7.12 -10.98
CA LEU A 33 -3.41 -8.42 -10.31
C LEU A 33 -4.31 -9.47 -10.97
N PRO A 34 -4.06 -10.78 -10.75
CA PRO A 34 -5.02 -11.80 -11.11
C PRO A 34 -6.44 -11.44 -10.65
N GLY A 35 -7.43 -11.71 -11.50
CA GLY A 35 -8.82 -11.31 -11.27
C GLY A 35 -9.16 -9.91 -11.80
N ALA A 36 -8.22 -8.98 -11.90
CA ALA A 36 -8.48 -7.64 -12.43
C ALA A 36 -8.80 -7.66 -13.94
N PRO A 37 -9.67 -6.77 -14.45
CA PRO A 37 -10.03 -6.75 -15.87
C PRO A 37 -8.87 -6.53 -16.84
N ARG A 38 -7.80 -5.87 -16.38
CA ARG A 38 -6.62 -5.55 -17.21
C ARG A 38 -5.44 -6.49 -17.00
N TYR A 39 -5.57 -7.53 -16.18
CA TYR A 39 -4.52 -8.52 -16.02
C TYR A 39 -4.37 -9.36 -17.29
N GLN A 40 -3.13 -9.52 -17.78
CA GLN A 40 -2.84 -10.20 -19.05
C GLN A 40 -2.02 -11.48 -18.86
N GLY A 41 -1.90 -11.98 -17.62
CA GLY A 41 -1.15 -13.21 -17.33
C GLY A 41 0.33 -12.99 -17.02
N GLN A 42 0.72 -11.78 -16.61
CA GLN A 42 2.09 -11.49 -16.18
C GLN A 42 2.48 -12.40 -14.99
N PRO A 43 3.69 -12.98 -14.98
CA PRO A 43 4.17 -13.73 -13.83
C PRO A 43 4.14 -12.89 -12.55
N MET A 44 3.60 -13.43 -11.46
CA MET A 44 3.51 -12.70 -10.18
C MET A 44 4.86 -12.18 -9.69
N ARG A 45 5.94 -12.95 -9.92
CA ARG A 45 7.31 -12.54 -9.59
C ARG A 45 7.73 -11.22 -10.26
N ASP A 46 7.23 -10.94 -11.46
CA ASP A 46 7.59 -9.73 -12.21
C ASP A 46 6.84 -8.52 -11.62
N ILE A 47 5.58 -8.74 -11.21
CA ILE A 47 4.77 -7.73 -10.49
C ILE A 47 5.44 -7.37 -9.15
N TYR A 48 5.89 -8.38 -8.40
CA TYR A 48 6.56 -8.16 -7.11
C TYR A 48 7.94 -7.51 -7.28
N ALA A 49 8.71 -7.92 -8.30
CA ALA A 49 9.99 -7.29 -8.59
C ALA A 49 9.84 -5.79 -8.90
N ALA A 50 8.78 -5.40 -9.64
CA ALA A 50 8.46 -4.01 -9.88
C ALA A 50 8.10 -3.27 -8.56
N ALA A 51 7.27 -3.86 -7.71
CA ALA A 51 6.92 -3.28 -6.41
C ALA A 51 8.15 -3.07 -5.50
N VAL A 52 9.09 -4.03 -5.48
CA VAL A 52 10.35 -3.90 -4.73
C VAL A 52 11.23 -2.81 -5.31
N ALA A 53 11.30 -2.66 -6.64
CA ALA A 53 12.05 -1.59 -7.28
C ALA A 53 11.48 -0.20 -6.96
N ASP A 54 10.16 -0.05 -6.98
CA ASP A 54 9.47 1.19 -6.60
C ASP A 54 9.71 1.51 -5.12
N ALA A 55 9.56 0.52 -4.24
CA ALA A 55 9.80 0.69 -2.81
C ALA A 55 11.24 1.11 -2.49
N ARG A 56 12.24 0.53 -3.16
CA ARG A 56 13.65 0.94 -3.03
C ARG A 56 13.87 2.38 -3.49
N THR A 57 13.22 2.77 -4.59
CA THR A 57 13.32 4.13 -5.13
C THR A 57 12.70 5.14 -4.18
N LEU A 58 11.51 4.84 -3.65
CA LEU A 58 10.83 5.65 -2.64
C LEU A 58 11.70 5.79 -1.38
N SER A 59 12.20 4.68 -0.84
CA SER A 59 13.07 4.66 0.34
C SER A 59 14.35 5.50 0.13
N ALA A 60 15.01 5.35 -1.02
CA ALA A 60 16.18 6.16 -1.37
C ALA A 60 15.85 7.67 -1.51
N GLY A 61 14.59 8.00 -1.80
CA GLY A 61 14.07 9.37 -1.83
C GLY A 61 13.77 9.98 -0.47
N GLY A 62 13.93 9.24 0.63
CA GLY A 62 13.78 9.76 2.00
C GLY A 62 12.34 9.89 2.50
N ILE A 63 11.41 9.10 1.94
CA ILE A 63 10.06 8.95 2.50
C ILE A 63 10.08 8.16 3.80
N ASP A 64 9.13 8.45 4.70
CA ASP A 64 9.05 7.84 6.02
C ASP A 64 8.36 6.47 6.00
N GLY A 65 7.45 6.23 5.05
CA GLY A 65 6.71 4.98 4.93
C GLY A 65 6.18 4.69 3.53
N ILE A 66 5.80 3.44 3.27
CA ILE A 66 5.28 2.98 1.98
C ILE A 66 3.94 2.28 2.19
N ILE A 67 2.95 2.61 1.36
CA ILE A 67 1.71 1.85 1.21
C ILE A 67 1.76 1.11 -0.13
N ILE A 68 1.38 -0.17 -0.11
CA ILE A 68 1.18 -0.97 -1.32
C ILE A 68 -0.30 -0.91 -1.72
N GLU A 69 -0.57 -0.61 -2.99
CA GLU A 69 -1.94 -0.44 -3.50
C GLU A 69 -2.13 -1.15 -4.85
N ASN A 70 -3.32 -1.73 -5.07
CA ASN A 70 -3.71 -2.38 -6.33
C ASN A 70 -4.41 -1.41 -7.31
N ALA A 71 -3.95 -0.16 -7.42
CA ALA A 71 -4.62 0.87 -8.23
C ALA A 71 -4.80 0.49 -9.71
N SER A 72 -3.89 -0.32 -10.25
CA SER A 72 -3.95 -0.80 -11.63
C SER A 72 -5.03 -1.86 -11.89
N ASP A 73 -5.77 -2.29 -10.86
CA ASP A 73 -6.94 -3.16 -11.05
C ASP A 73 -8.11 -2.43 -11.72
N MET A 74 -8.02 -1.12 -11.91
CA MET A 74 -9.04 -0.31 -12.58
C MET A 74 -9.35 -0.80 -14.01
N PRO A 75 -10.65 -0.95 -14.38
CA PRO A 75 -11.83 -0.71 -13.57
C PRO A 75 -12.01 -1.77 -12.47
N PHE A 76 -12.18 -1.32 -11.23
CA PHE A 76 -12.32 -2.23 -10.10
C PHE A 76 -13.61 -3.07 -10.22
N ARG A 77 -13.51 -4.33 -9.81
CA ARG A 77 -14.70 -5.17 -9.64
C ARG A 77 -15.56 -4.61 -8.51
N ARG A 78 -16.87 -4.86 -8.58
CA ARG A 78 -17.76 -4.62 -7.44
C ARG A 78 -17.27 -5.43 -6.22
N PRO A 79 -17.46 -4.95 -4.98
CA PRO A 79 -16.93 -5.61 -3.79
C PRO A 79 -17.25 -7.11 -3.70
N GLU A 80 -18.47 -7.51 -4.09
CA GLU A 80 -18.92 -8.91 -4.09
C GLU A 80 -18.26 -9.80 -5.17
N ASN A 81 -17.53 -9.19 -6.11
CA ASN A 81 -16.85 -9.86 -7.21
C ASN A 81 -15.32 -9.81 -7.09
N ILE A 82 -14.77 -9.25 -5.99
CA ILE A 82 -13.33 -9.28 -5.74
C ILE A 82 -12.98 -10.69 -5.27
N GLY A 83 -12.18 -11.40 -6.06
CA GLY A 83 -11.75 -12.75 -5.75
C GLY A 83 -10.63 -12.79 -4.69
N PRO A 84 -10.43 -13.94 -4.04
CA PRO A 84 -9.38 -14.12 -3.03
C PRO A 84 -7.97 -13.87 -3.59
N GLU A 85 -7.78 -14.00 -4.90
CA GLU A 85 -6.52 -13.75 -5.59
C GLU A 85 -6.01 -12.32 -5.41
N THR A 86 -6.88 -11.31 -5.33
CA THR A 86 -6.48 -9.92 -5.10
C THR A 86 -5.87 -9.74 -3.72
N VAL A 87 -6.53 -10.28 -2.68
CA VAL A 87 -6.05 -10.21 -1.29
C VAL A 87 -4.76 -11.00 -1.12
N ALA A 88 -4.68 -12.20 -1.70
CA ALA A 88 -3.49 -13.03 -1.66
C ALA A 88 -2.29 -12.35 -2.35
N ALA A 89 -2.52 -11.76 -3.53
CA ALA A 89 -1.48 -11.06 -4.27
C ALA A 89 -0.98 -9.79 -3.56
N LEU A 90 -1.88 -8.98 -3.00
CA LEU A 90 -1.50 -7.82 -2.17
C LEU A 90 -0.70 -8.24 -0.93
N THR A 91 -1.17 -9.27 -0.23
CA THR A 91 -0.48 -9.79 0.97
C THR A 91 0.93 -10.26 0.63
N ALA A 92 1.08 -11.03 -0.45
CA ALA A 92 2.38 -11.48 -0.93
C ALA A 92 3.29 -10.30 -1.34
N ALA A 93 2.76 -9.29 -2.04
CA ALA A 93 3.53 -8.09 -2.38
C ALA A 93 4.08 -7.38 -1.13
N CYS A 94 3.28 -7.25 -0.07
CA CYS A 94 3.74 -6.70 1.22
C CYS A 94 4.83 -7.56 1.88
N LEU A 95 4.87 -8.87 1.63
CA LEU A 95 5.91 -9.75 2.18
C LEU A 95 7.22 -9.70 1.39
N GLU A 96 7.15 -9.37 0.09
CA GLU A 96 8.32 -9.19 -0.79
C GLU A 96 8.96 -7.81 -0.58
N VAL A 97 8.15 -6.77 -0.37
CA VAL A 97 8.60 -5.42 0.01
C VAL A 97 8.84 -5.39 1.51
N ARG A 98 10.02 -5.83 1.96
CA ARG A 98 10.46 -5.75 3.36
C ARG A 98 11.53 -4.69 3.54
#